data_AF-A0A916FP08-F1
#
_entry.id   AF-A0A916FP08-F1
#
_cell.length_a   1.000
_cell.length_b   1.000
_cell.length_c   1.000
_cell.angle_alpha   90.00
_cell.angle_beta   90.00
_cell.angle_gamma   90.00
#
_symmetry.space_group_name_H-M   'P 1'
#
loop_
_entity.id
_entity.type
_entity.pdbx_description
1 polymer ?
#
loop_
_entity_poly.entity_id
_entity_poly.type
_entity_poly.pdbx_seq_one_letter_code
_entity_poly.pdbx_strand_id
1 'polypeptide(L)'
;MTHKLVKCGIVLSFISVLLLSGLASEATPLPPLRRVNAPWFSGDVQIEQSAIFWLGKVTPTENYADVRIGYNNTELYVGVLIFDRRFWYDESPTVATLTDYDAVTLYLDKDGNSGSAPDSNSYRLVGQLNNGEPRSDWQAAWRGTGTQWANAAASFTTAIDSAWENGETGGFNNHQDNRGWFIEYRIPFTSLGLSGPPAQGSLWGLGVAVHDRDDELGGLSPLKTWPENLADNQPATWGQLRFGMPGYTPQPSVPRGNTTIRHLLNGVNVPDAAVGGTINNMCQVDPAGYIWNGWANFSDPHNMQVNVQNQRGIADWPCFAKYFITFPLGTVPTGKVILSATLTLHQFGNPGIGWGDPPEPSYLQILTVGQGWDENTLTWNTAPMARENVSAAWVDPLTAYGGDPGVPRTWNVSRAVAEAYHAGEPLSLAVYSADWPLHSGRYFWSSDHDEHPAEARPTLQVYWGDPVATLDKTAKPVTARQGQAITYALQLVGSGRALTLTDNLPITVSAPGPIKVVGGGSASYQVGAHRIVWTGAVAAGQLVTITFPVTLVVATPIAIVNQAILSDPVLGNSSDLAIVIANGQSVALPMILRH
;
A
#
# COMPACT_ATOMS: atom_id res chain seq x y z
N MET A 1 -16.74 -11.25 95.65
CA MET A 1 -16.86 -9.78 95.61
C MET A 1 -15.55 -9.21 95.10
N THR A 2 -15.54 -8.59 93.93
CA THR A 2 -14.79 -7.35 93.61
C THR A 2 -14.76 -7.15 92.10
N HIS A 3 -15.27 -5.99 91.67
CA HIS A 3 -15.12 -5.47 90.33
C HIS A 3 -13.80 -4.69 90.21
N LYS A 4 -13.35 -4.63 88.95
CA LYS A 4 -12.74 -3.49 88.22
C LYS A 4 -11.26 -3.53 87.84
N LEU A 5 -11.09 -3.21 86.55
CA LEU A 5 -9.99 -2.57 85.82
C LEU A 5 -8.79 -3.43 85.39
N VAL A 6 -8.75 -3.77 84.09
CA VAL A 6 -7.48 -3.96 83.36
C VAL A 6 -7.52 -3.26 81.99
N LYS A 7 -6.70 -2.20 81.97
CA LYS A 7 -5.85 -1.59 80.93
C LYS A 7 -6.17 -1.76 79.43
N CYS A 8 -6.24 -0.59 78.81
CA CYS A 8 -6.17 -0.27 77.39
C CYS A 8 -4.77 -0.60 76.82
N GLY A 9 -4.74 -1.30 75.68
CA GLY A 9 -3.60 -1.44 74.79
C GLY A 9 -4.11 -1.34 73.36
N ILE A 10 -3.83 -0.21 72.71
CA ILE A 10 -4.21 0.08 71.32
C ILE A 10 -3.36 -0.80 70.40
N VAL A 11 -4.02 -1.64 69.58
CA VAL A 11 -3.40 -2.35 68.46
C VAL A 11 -3.81 -1.62 67.19
N LEU A 12 -2.84 -1.00 66.50
CA LEU A 12 -3.01 -0.52 65.13
C LEU A 12 -3.09 -1.73 64.20
N SER A 13 -4.23 -1.95 63.56
CA SER A 13 -4.34 -2.83 62.40
C SER A 13 -4.06 -2.03 61.13
N PHE A 14 -2.93 -2.32 60.48
CA PHE A 14 -2.67 -1.89 59.11
C PHE A 14 -3.64 -2.61 58.16
N ILE A 15 -4.57 -1.86 57.56
CA ILE A 15 -5.35 -2.30 56.40
C ILE A 15 -4.54 -1.93 55.16
N SER A 16 -3.89 -2.91 54.55
CA SER A 16 -3.29 -2.76 53.23
C SER A 16 -4.40 -2.73 52.18
N VAL A 17 -4.68 -1.54 51.65
CA VAL A 17 -5.48 -1.36 50.44
C VAL A 17 -4.61 -1.76 49.25
N LEU A 18 -4.84 -2.95 48.69
CA LEU A 18 -4.30 -3.31 47.37
C LEU A 18 -5.04 -2.48 46.31
N LEU A 19 -4.40 -1.43 45.82
CA LEU A 19 -4.72 -0.82 44.52
C LEU A 19 -4.34 -1.82 43.43
N LEU A 20 -5.32 -2.52 42.87
CA LEU A 20 -5.14 -3.18 41.57
C LEU A 20 -5.07 -2.08 40.50
N SER A 21 -3.85 -1.60 40.23
CA SER A 21 -3.54 -0.96 38.96
C SER A 21 -3.59 -2.04 37.88
N GLY A 22 -4.71 -2.09 37.15
CA GLY A 22 -4.78 -2.85 35.91
C GLY A 22 -3.78 -2.26 34.92
N LEU A 23 -2.62 -2.90 34.79
CA LEU A 23 -1.77 -2.73 33.63
C LEU A 23 -2.54 -3.34 32.46
N ALA A 24 -3.31 -2.51 31.76
CA ALA A 24 -3.63 -2.80 30.37
C ALA A 24 -2.28 -2.89 29.67
N SER A 25 -1.90 -4.10 29.25
CA SER A 25 -0.88 -4.26 28.22
C SER A 25 -1.38 -3.44 27.04
N GLU A 26 -0.79 -2.28 26.79
CA GLU A 26 -0.87 -1.68 25.47
C GLU A 26 -0.36 -2.77 24.53
N ALA A 27 -1.27 -3.33 23.73
CA ALA A 27 -0.87 -4.20 22.65
C ALA A 27 0.05 -3.34 21.78
N THR A 28 1.29 -3.78 21.60
CA THR A 28 2.21 -3.14 20.67
C THR A 28 1.45 -2.98 19.34
N PRO A 29 1.33 -1.76 18.79
CA PRO A 29 0.64 -1.57 17.53
C PRO A 29 1.24 -2.54 16.50
N LEU A 30 0.39 -3.26 15.77
CA LEU A 30 0.88 -4.06 14.66
C LEU A 30 1.66 -3.13 13.72
N PRO A 31 2.86 -3.52 13.26
CA PRO A 31 3.61 -2.72 12.31
C PRO A 31 2.72 -2.42 11.10
N PRO A 32 2.86 -1.21 10.50
CA PRO A 32 2.00 -0.82 9.39
C PRO A 32 2.18 -1.80 8.23
N LEU A 33 1.05 -2.29 7.69
CA LEU A 33 1.06 -3.15 6.51
C LEU A 33 1.81 -2.47 5.35
N ARG A 34 2.92 -3.07 4.92
CA ARG A 34 3.69 -2.64 3.76
C ARG A 34 3.16 -3.32 2.50
N ARG A 35 2.92 -2.54 1.45
CA ARG A 35 2.49 -3.03 0.14
C ARG A 35 3.27 -2.33 -0.96
N VAL A 36 3.61 -3.06 -2.01
CA VAL A 36 4.08 -2.52 -3.27
C VAL A 36 3.15 -2.95 -4.39
N ASN A 37 2.73 -2.00 -5.22
CA ASN A 37 1.91 -2.20 -6.40
C ASN A 37 2.83 -2.24 -7.62
N ALA A 38 3.16 -3.42 -8.10
CA ALA A 38 4.03 -3.58 -9.26
C ALA A 38 3.27 -3.21 -10.55
N PRO A 39 3.80 -2.33 -11.41
CA PRO A 39 3.19 -2.05 -12.71
C PRO A 39 3.44 -3.18 -13.71
N TRP A 40 2.49 -3.32 -14.65
CA TRP A 40 2.60 -4.25 -15.78
C TRP A 40 3.18 -3.55 -17.00
N PHE A 41 4.02 -4.27 -17.75
CA PHE A 41 4.64 -3.83 -18.99
C PHE A 41 4.27 -4.76 -20.15
N SER A 42 3.99 -4.17 -21.31
CA SER A 42 3.70 -4.94 -22.53
C SER A 42 4.94 -5.59 -23.17
N GLY A 43 6.13 -5.11 -22.82
CA GLY A 43 7.42 -5.62 -23.29
C GLY A 43 8.38 -5.84 -22.12
N ASP A 44 9.65 -5.46 -22.30
CA ASP A 44 10.62 -5.50 -21.21
C ASP A 44 10.22 -4.53 -20.10
N VAL A 45 10.47 -4.96 -18.85
CA VAL A 45 10.24 -4.12 -17.68
C VAL A 45 11.14 -2.89 -17.77
N GLN A 46 10.52 -1.71 -17.82
CA GLN A 46 11.23 -0.43 -17.82
C GLN A 46 11.54 -0.06 -16.36
N ILE A 47 12.82 0.00 -16.01
CA ILE A 47 13.26 0.14 -14.63
C ILE A 47 12.82 1.49 -14.06
N GLU A 48 12.90 2.56 -14.85
CA GLU A 48 12.51 3.92 -14.50
C GLU A 48 11.02 4.08 -14.21
N GLN A 49 10.19 3.15 -14.69
CA GLN A 49 8.74 3.11 -14.42
C GLN A 49 8.35 2.03 -13.39
N SER A 50 9.32 1.26 -12.88
CA SER A 50 9.06 0.23 -11.87
C SER A 50 8.62 0.86 -10.55
N ALA A 51 7.81 0.14 -9.76
CA ALA A 51 7.45 0.61 -8.43
C ALA A 51 8.69 0.62 -7.53
N ILE A 52 8.80 1.62 -6.67
CA ILE A 52 9.93 1.76 -5.73
C ILE A 52 9.49 1.71 -4.27
N PHE A 53 10.32 1.10 -3.44
CA PHE A 53 10.28 1.21 -1.97
C PHE A 53 11.70 1.07 -1.41
N TRP A 54 11.88 1.25 -0.10
CA TRP A 54 13.22 1.23 0.49
C TRP A 54 13.27 0.58 1.87
N LEU A 55 14.49 0.24 2.28
CA LEU A 55 14.82 -0.33 3.58
C LEU A 55 16.25 0.06 4.01
N GLY A 56 16.54 -0.11 5.30
CA GLY A 56 17.88 0.11 5.85
C GLY A 56 18.22 1.58 6.08
N LYS A 57 19.51 1.85 6.28
CA LYS A 57 20.07 3.16 6.64
C LYS A 57 21.46 3.30 6.02
N VAL A 58 21.89 4.52 5.76
CA VAL A 58 23.26 4.81 5.31
C VAL A 58 24.08 5.16 6.53
N THR A 59 24.93 4.23 6.96
CA THR A 59 25.90 4.44 8.04
C THR A 59 27.21 3.72 7.69
N PRO A 60 28.30 3.88 8.46
CA PRO A 60 29.54 3.17 8.18
C PRO A 60 29.47 1.63 8.31
N THR A 61 28.36 1.07 8.82
CA THR A 61 28.19 -0.37 9.12
C THR A 61 26.76 -0.87 8.84
N GLU A 62 25.96 -0.11 8.09
CA GLU A 62 24.60 -0.50 7.72
C GLU A 62 24.35 -0.16 6.27
N ASN A 63 23.62 -1.05 5.59
CA ASN A 63 23.22 -0.85 4.21
C ASN A 63 21.85 -0.21 4.12
N TYR A 64 21.69 0.64 3.11
CA TYR A 64 20.40 1.15 2.64
C TYR A 64 20.11 0.55 1.28
N ALA A 65 18.85 0.26 0.95
CA ALA A 65 18.50 -0.19 -0.38
C ALA A 65 17.21 0.44 -0.92
N ASP A 66 17.25 0.83 -2.19
CA ASP A 66 16.09 1.11 -3.03
C ASP A 66 15.72 -0.17 -3.80
N VAL A 67 14.49 -0.65 -3.63
CA VAL A 67 13.97 -1.83 -4.32
C VAL A 67 13.00 -1.40 -5.40
N ARG A 68 13.21 -1.93 -6.60
CA ARG A 68 12.46 -1.69 -7.84
C ARG A 68 11.72 -2.94 -8.24
N ILE A 69 10.43 -2.84 -8.57
CA ILE A 69 9.62 -4.01 -8.93
C ILE A 69 8.66 -3.73 -10.08
N GLY A 70 8.56 -4.66 -11.01
CA GLY A 70 7.70 -4.59 -12.18
C GLY A 70 7.52 -5.97 -12.79
N TYR A 71 6.55 -6.14 -13.68
CA TYR A 71 6.35 -7.43 -14.34
C TYR A 71 5.79 -7.28 -15.75
N ASN A 72 5.96 -8.31 -16.57
CA ASN A 72 5.36 -8.38 -17.89
C ASN A 72 4.59 -9.70 -18.04
N ASN A 73 4.40 -10.17 -19.27
CA ASN A 73 3.67 -11.41 -19.53
C ASN A 73 4.46 -12.69 -19.18
N THR A 74 5.77 -12.60 -18.97
CA THR A 74 6.64 -13.76 -18.84
C THR A 74 7.34 -13.85 -17.48
N GLU A 75 7.65 -12.71 -16.86
CA GLU A 75 8.44 -12.67 -15.63
C GLU A 75 8.06 -11.55 -14.67
N LEU A 76 8.41 -11.77 -13.41
CA LEU A 76 8.55 -10.74 -12.38
C LEU A 76 10.01 -10.27 -12.36
N TYR A 77 10.19 -8.96 -12.38
CA TYR A 77 11.48 -8.29 -12.24
C TYR A 77 11.59 -7.65 -10.85
N VAL A 78 12.72 -7.85 -10.18
CA VAL A 78 13.07 -7.16 -8.94
C VAL A 78 14.50 -6.66 -9.04
N GLY A 79 14.72 -5.35 -8.92
CA GLY A 79 16.05 -4.75 -8.82
C GLY A 79 16.27 -4.23 -7.40
N VAL A 80 17.47 -4.40 -6.84
CA VAL A 80 17.82 -3.90 -5.51
C VAL A 80 19.11 -3.11 -5.62
N LEU A 81 19.01 -1.78 -5.47
CA LEU A 81 20.15 -0.85 -5.48
C LEU A 81 20.56 -0.62 -4.04
N ILE A 82 21.79 -0.98 -3.70
CA ILE A 82 22.27 -1.09 -2.32
C ILE A 82 23.39 -0.08 -2.14
N PHE A 83 23.25 0.79 -1.15
CA PHE A 83 24.32 1.63 -0.65
C PHE A 83 25.06 0.82 0.39
N ASP A 84 26.28 0.47 0.03
CA ASP A 84 27.12 -0.47 0.75
C ASP A 84 28.56 0.04 0.70
N ARG A 85 29.18 0.09 1.86
CA ARG A 85 30.51 0.66 2.03
C ARG A 85 31.59 -0.35 1.66
N ARG A 86 31.41 -1.66 1.87
CA ARG A 86 32.46 -2.65 1.62
C ARG A 86 31.90 -3.90 1.01
N PHE A 87 32.52 -4.34 -0.06
CA PHE A 87 32.04 -5.49 -0.82
C PHE A 87 32.79 -6.74 -0.44
N TRP A 88 32.09 -7.69 0.16
CA TRP A 88 32.60 -9.01 0.49
C TRP A 88 31.71 -10.10 -0.08
N TYR A 89 32.33 -10.98 -0.85
CA TYR A 89 31.65 -12.14 -1.42
C TYR A 89 32.51 -13.41 -1.29
N ASP A 90 31.83 -14.55 -1.27
CA ASP A 90 32.46 -15.86 -1.27
C ASP A 90 32.99 -16.15 -2.68
N GLU A 91 34.30 -16.35 -2.84
CA GLU A 91 34.91 -16.68 -4.13
C GLU A 91 34.65 -18.14 -4.55
N SER A 92 34.14 -18.97 -3.64
CA SER A 92 33.82 -20.38 -3.89
C SER A 92 32.57 -20.80 -3.10
N PRO A 93 31.41 -20.19 -3.39
CA PRO A 93 30.22 -20.33 -2.59
C PRO A 93 29.70 -21.77 -2.60
N THR A 94 29.12 -22.14 -1.48
CA THR A 94 28.18 -23.25 -1.42
C THR A 94 26.77 -22.70 -1.26
N VAL A 95 25.76 -23.48 -1.64
CA VAL A 95 24.34 -23.12 -1.44
C VAL A 95 24.04 -22.71 0.02
N ALA A 96 24.78 -23.27 1.00
CA ALA A 96 24.60 -22.95 2.42
C ALA A 96 25.26 -21.64 2.85
N THR A 97 26.35 -21.21 2.18
CA THR A 97 27.14 -20.02 2.55
C THR A 97 26.71 -18.76 1.78
N LEU A 98 25.73 -18.86 0.89
CA LEU A 98 25.30 -17.74 0.05
C LEU A 98 24.94 -16.47 0.85
N THR A 99 24.33 -16.63 2.02
CA THR A 99 23.90 -15.52 2.89
C THR A 99 24.94 -15.15 3.96
N ASP A 100 26.13 -15.76 3.95
CA ASP A 100 27.22 -15.46 4.90
C ASP A 100 28.11 -14.29 4.42
N TYR A 101 27.69 -13.62 3.34
CA TYR A 101 28.36 -12.54 2.62
C TYR A 101 27.31 -11.57 2.05
N ASP A 102 27.75 -10.55 1.31
CA ASP A 102 26.86 -9.58 0.69
C ASP A 102 25.90 -10.27 -0.28
N ALA A 103 24.63 -10.25 0.06
CA ALA A 103 23.62 -10.99 -0.67
C ALA A 103 22.25 -10.35 -0.50
N VAL A 104 21.37 -10.66 -1.44
CA VAL A 104 19.94 -10.39 -1.30
C VAL A 104 19.18 -11.70 -1.21
N THR A 105 18.17 -11.74 -0.35
CA THR A 105 17.16 -12.79 -0.33
C THR A 105 15.80 -12.20 -0.65
N LEU A 106 15.14 -12.75 -1.66
CA LEU A 106 13.73 -12.48 -1.97
C LEU A 106 12.87 -13.62 -1.46
N TYR A 107 11.79 -13.25 -0.76
CA TYR A 107 10.75 -14.17 -0.32
C TYR A 107 9.47 -13.86 -1.08
N LEU A 108 8.84 -14.88 -1.66
CA LEU A 108 7.57 -14.76 -2.39
C LEU A 108 6.59 -15.79 -1.88
N ASP A 109 5.36 -15.38 -1.57
CA ASP A 109 4.27 -16.29 -1.26
C ASP A 109 3.07 -16.04 -2.17
N LYS A 110 2.66 -17.04 -2.95
CA LYS A 110 1.56 -16.86 -3.89
C LYS A 110 0.19 -16.72 -3.22
N ASP A 111 0.05 -17.11 -1.95
CA ASP A 111 -1.20 -17.04 -1.19
C ASP A 111 -1.33 -15.74 -0.37
N GLY A 112 -0.40 -14.80 -0.55
CA GLY A 112 -0.37 -13.52 0.15
C GLY A 112 0.52 -13.55 1.40
N ASN A 113 0.49 -12.49 2.19
CA ASN A 113 1.18 -12.42 3.47
C ASN A 113 0.38 -13.15 4.57
N SER A 114 0.24 -14.46 4.43
CA SER A 114 -0.52 -15.29 5.35
C SER A 114 0.21 -16.60 5.64
N GLY A 115 -0.09 -17.25 6.77
CA GLY A 115 0.56 -18.51 7.15
C GLY A 115 1.70 -18.35 8.16
N SER A 116 1.84 -19.35 9.02
CA SER A 116 2.82 -19.37 10.11
C SER A 116 4.10 -20.15 9.77
N ALA A 117 4.20 -20.69 8.56
CA ALA A 117 5.34 -21.45 8.05
C ALA A 117 5.35 -21.37 6.51
N PRO A 118 6.52 -21.43 5.85
CA PRO A 118 6.60 -21.45 4.40
C PRO A 118 6.09 -22.79 3.86
N ASP A 119 5.25 -22.75 2.84
CA ASP A 119 4.65 -23.92 2.20
C ASP A 119 4.99 -24.03 0.71
N SER A 120 4.27 -24.91 -0.01
CA SER A 120 4.53 -25.15 -1.43
C SER A 120 4.27 -23.92 -2.33
N ASN A 121 3.65 -22.86 -1.83
CA ASN A 121 3.46 -21.60 -2.52
C ASN A 121 4.48 -20.53 -2.11
N SER A 122 5.30 -20.81 -1.09
CA SER A 122 6.38 -19.95 -0.63
C SER A 122 7.71 -20.29 -1.32
N TYR A 123 8.44 -19.26 -1.73
CA TYR A 123 9.75 -19.33 -2.37
C TYR A 123 10.74 -18.43 -1.63
N ARG A 124 11.98 -18.90 -1.54
CA ARG A 124 13.13 -18.13 -1.10
C ARG A 124 14.15 -18.16 -2.22
N LEU A 125 14.53 -17.01 -2.74
CA LEU A 125 15.48 -16.85 -3.83
C LEU A 125 16.66 -16.02 -3.32
N VAL A 126 17.86 -16.58 -3.36
CA VAL A 126 19.07 -15.89 -2.87
C VAL A 126 19.98 -15.62 -4.06
N GLY A 127 20.51 -14.41 -4.11
CA GLY A 127 21.59 -14.00 -5.01
C GLY A 127 22.67 -13.28 -4.21
N GLN A 128 23.87 -13.84 -4.18
CA GLN A 128 25.04 -13.22 -3.57
C GLN A 128 25.74 -12.30 -4.58
N LEU A 129 26.37 -11.23 -4.10
CA LEU A 129 27.30 -10.42 -4.86
C LEU A 129 28.40 -11.30 -5.49
N ASN A 130 28.93 -10.91 -6.65
CA ASN A 130 30.12 -11.51 -7.23
C ASN A 130 30.85 -10.54 -8.16
N ASN A 131 32.02 -10.93 -8.67
CA ASN A 131 32.89 -10.12 -9.50
C ASN A 131 32.94 -10.63 -10.97
N GLY A 132 31.76 -10.85 -11.56
CA GLY A 132 31.63 -11.20 -12.97
C GLY A 132 31.81 -12.68 -13.31
N GLU A 133 31.96 -13.56 -12.31
CA GLU A 133 31.89 -15.01 -12.49
C GLU A 133 30.50 -15.45 -12.99
N PRO A 134 30.37 -16.65 -13.60
CA PRO A 134 29.08 -17.22 -13.93
C PRO A 134 28.17 -17.35 -12.69
N ARG A 135 26.95 -16.82 -12.80
CA ARG A 135 26.02 -16.67 -11.66
C ARG A 135 25.51 -17.97 -11.04
N SER A 136 25.71 -19.13 -11.68
CA SER A 136 25.09 -20.41 -11.26
C SER A 136 25.42 -20.79 -9.82
N ASP A 137 26.62 -20.46 -9.35
CA ASP A 137 27.09 -20.84 -8.02
C ASP A 137 26.77 -19.76 -6.97
N TRP A 138 26.46 -18.53 -7.41
CA TRP A 138 26.12 -17.35 -6.59
C TRP A 138 24.62 -17.11 -6.45
N GLN A 139 23.79 -18.08 -6.85
CA GLN A 139 22.35 -17.99 -6.68
C GLN A 139 21.74 -19.35 -6.37
N ALA A 140 20.70 -19.37 -5.55
CA ALA A 140 19.95 -20.58 -5.24
C ALA A 140 18.49 -20.30 -4.91
N ALA A 141 17.64 -21.31 -5.09
CA ALA A 141 16.22 -21.25 -4.77
C ALA A 141 15.84 -22.36 -3.77
N TRP A 142 14.88 -22.01 -2.91
CA TRP A 142 14.20 -22.93 -2.00
C TRP A 142 12.69 -22.75 -2.13
N ARG A 143 11.97 -23.81 -1.77
CA ARG A 143 10.52 -23.86 -1.70
C ARG A 143 10.10 -24.37 -0.32
N GLY A 144 9.03 -23.81 0.22
CA GLY A 144 8.52 -24.22 1.51
C GLY A 144 7.91 -25.63 1.47
N THR A 145 7.94 -26.32 2.61
CA THR A 145 7.37 -27.66 2.79
C THR A 145 6.17 -27.70 3.76
N GLY A 146 5.78 -26.54 4.29
CA GLY A 146 4.82 -26.36 5.37
C GLY A 146 5.46 -26.32 6.76
N THR A 147 6.77 -26.54 6.86
CA THR A 147 7.53 -26.50 8.13
C THR A 147 8.90 -25.86 8.00
N GLN A 148 9.57 -26.05 6.86
CA GLN A 148 10.93 -25.58 6.61
C GLN A 148 11.15 -25.29 5.12
N TRP A 149 12.30 -24.71 4.81
CA TRP A 149 12.77 -24.52 3.45
C TRP A 149 13.45 -25.79 2.92
N ALA A 150 13.16 -26.18 1.68
CA ALA A 150 13.86 -27.25 0.97
C ALA A 150 14.39 -26.73 -0.38
N ASN A 151 15.55 -27.21 -0.82
CA ASN A 151 16.13 -26.83 -2.11
C ASN A 151 15.12 -27.04 -3.24
N ALA A 152 15.03 -26.06 -4.14
CA ALA A 152 14.08 -26.06 -5.24
C ALA A 152 14.78 -25.82 -6.58
N ALA A 153 14.28 -26.45 -7.63
CA ALA A 153 14.72 -26.21 -9.00
C ALA A 153 13.98 -25.02 -9.65
N ALA A 154 13.54 -24.03 -8.87
CA ALA A 154 12.90 -22.84 -9.42
C ALA A 154 13.96 -22.01 -10.15
N SER A 155 13.92 -22.01 -11.48
CA SER A 155 14.86 -21.25 -12.29
C SER A 155 14.58 -19.75 -12.22
N PHE A 156 15.60 -18.97 -11.88
CA PHE A 156 15.62 -17.51 -11.99
C PHE A 156 17.04 -17.11 -12.40
N THR A 157 17.21 -15.87 -12.86
CA THR A 157 18.55 -15.32 -13.11
C THR A 157 18.77 -14.08 -12.28
N THR A 158 20.02 -13.90 -11.87
CA THR A 158 20.49 -12.67 -11.25
C THR A 158 21.54 -12.00 -12.11
N ALA A 159 21.62 -10.68 -12.05
CA ALA A 159 22.69 -9.89 -12.67
C ALA A 159 23.19 -8.87 -11.66
N ILE A 160 24.50 -8.60 -11.67
CA ILE A 160 25.17 -7.71 -10.73
C ILE A 160 25.79 -6.53 -11.49
N ASP A 161 25.74 -5.36 -10.87
CA ASP A 161 26.55 -4.21 -11.23
C ASP A 161 27.09 -3.56 -9.94
N SER A 162 28.22 -2.85 -10.01
CA SER A 162 28.87 -2.28 -8.81
C SER A 162 29.56 -0.95 -9.12
N ALA A 163 29.68 -0.09 -8.10
CA ALA A 163 30.29 1.23 -8.26
C ALA A 163 31.23 1.59 -7.09
N TRP A 164 32.37 2.21 -7.45
CA TRP A 164 33.51 2.54 -6.58
C TRP A 164 33.56 4.04 -6.24
N GLU A 165 34.29 4.44 -5.18
CA GLU A 165 34.32 5.84 -4.70
C GLU A 165 34.92 6.85 -5.70
N ASN A 166 35.94 6.42 -6.43
CA ASN A 166 36.50 7.04 -7.60
C ASN A 166 37.01 5.89 -8.49
N GLY A 167 37.06 6.02 -9.81
CA GLY A 167 37.43 4.91 -10.71
C GLY A 167 38.83 4.31 -10.53
N GLU A 168 39.57 4.69 -9.48
CA GLU A 168 40.95 4.29 -9.18
C GLU A 168 41.09 3.58 -7.81
N THR A 169 40.13 3.70 -6.88
CA THR A 169 40.17 3.08 -5.53
C THR A 169 38.85 2.40 -5.17
N GLY A 170 38.93 1.16 -4.68
CA GLY A 170 37.78 0.32 -4.28
C GLY A 170 38.09 -1.16 -4.49
N GLY A 171 37.05 -1.98 -4.60
CA GLY A 171 37.13 -3.37 -5.04
C GLY A 171 36.46 -4.35 -4.08
N PHE A 172 36.51 -5.62 -4.45
CA PHE A 172 35.94 -6.72 -3.66
C PHE A 172 36.97 -7.28 -2.66
N ASN A 173 36.46 -7.88 -1.58
CA ASN A 173 37.22 -8.65 -0.58
C ASN A 173 38.43 -7.90 -0.03
N ASN A 174 38.26 -6.61 0.24
CA ASN A 174 39.29 -5.76 0.80
C ASN A 174 38.69 -4.69 1.73
N HIS A 175 39.55 -3.89 2.35
CA HIS A 175 39.13 -2.88 3.33
C HIS A 175 38.96 -1.47 2.75
N GLN A 176 39.00 -1.32 1.43
CA GLN A 176 38.72 -0.04 0.77
C GLN A 176 37.22 0.21 0.79
N ASP A 177 36.86 1.48 0.95
CA ASP A 177 35.48 1.90 0.89
C ASP A 177 35.01 1.95 -0.58
N ASN A 178 33.75 1.62 -0.79
CA ASN A 178 33.05 1.59 -2.07
C ASN A 178 31.80 2.49 -1.97
N ARG A 179 30.90 2.45 -2.96
CA ARG A 179 29.66 3.27 -2.95
C ARG A 179 28.39 2.45 -2.86
N GLY A 180 28.41 1.30 -3.49
CA GLY A 180 27.31 0.37 -3.47
C GLY A 180 27.26 -0.51 -4.71
N TRP A 181 26.32 -1.44 -4.69
CA TRP A 181 26.14 -2.43 -5.73
C TRP A 181 24.67 -2.65 -6.00
N PHE A 182 24.38 -3.31 -7.10
CA PHE A 182 23.04 -3.53 -7.59
C PHE A 182 22.88 -5.00 -8.00
N ILE A 183 21.73 -5.58 -7.66
CA ILE A 183 21.34 -6.90 -8.10
C ILE A 183 19.95 -6.90 -8.73
N GLU A 184 19.84 -7.52 -9.91
CA GLU A 184 18.58 -7.82 -10.58
C GLU A 184 18.18 -9.26 -10.35
N TYR A 185 16.87 -9.50 -10.28
CA TYR A 185 16.24 -10.81 -10.33
C TYR A 185 15.26 -10.81 -11.50
N ARG A 186 15.40 -11.80 -12.38
CA ARG A 186 14.40 -12.13 -13.40
C ARG A 186 13.81 -13.49 -13.10
N ILE A 187 12.52 -13.50 -12.79
CA ILE A 187 11.83 -14.66 -12.25
C ILE A 187 10.69 -15.04 -13.22
N PRO A 188 10.92 -16.01 -14.12
CA PRO A 188 9.87 -16.46 -15.04
C PRO A 188 8.67 -17.02 -14.28
N PHE A 189 7.44 -16.64 -14.65
CA PHE A 189 6.24 -17.17 -14.01
C PHE A 189 6.12 -18.70 -14.12
N THR A 190 6.66 -19.26 -15.20
CA THR A 190 6.74 -20.72 -15.42
C THR A 190 7.59 -21.42 -14.35
N SER A 191 8.63 -20.76 -13.83
CA SER A 191 9.46 -21.29 -12.73
C SER A 191 8.67 -21.40 -11.41
N LEU A 192 7.63 -20.58 -11.26
CA LEU A 192 6.71 -20.56 -10.11
C LEU A 192 5.47 -21.45 -10.33
N GLY A 193 5.45 -22.22 -11.42
CA GLY A 193 4.35 -23.11 -11.79
C GLY A 193 3.13 -22.39 -12.39
N LEU A 194 3.32 -21.20 -12.96
CA LEU A 194 2.27 -20.38 -13.55
C LEU A 194 2.43 -20.29 -15.07
N SER A 195 1.32 -20.21 -15.80
CA SER A 195 1.33 -20.06 -17.27
C SER A 195 1.54 -18.61 -17.73
N GLY A 196 1.57 -17.66 -16.81
CA GLY A 196 1.65 -16.22 -17.05
C GLY A 196 1.50 -15.44 -15.74
N PRO A 197 1.45 -14.10 -15.79
CA PRO A 197 1.31 -13.28 -14.59
C PRO A 197 -0.03 -13.54 -13.89
N PRO A 198 -0.10 -13.34 -12.56
CA PRO A 198 -1.37 -13.27 -11.84
C PRO A 198 -2.31 -12.21 -12.42
N ALA A 199 -3.61 -12.38 -12.17
CA ALA A 199 -4.60 -11.38 -12.55
C ALA A 199 -4.34 -10.03 -11.87
N GLN A 200 -4.67 -8.93 -12.55
CA GLN A 200 -4.59 -7.58 -11.98
C GLN A 200 -5.36 -7.52 -10.64
N GLY A 201 -4.70 -7.00 -9.61
CA GLY A 201 -5.20 -6.94 -8.24
C GLY A 201 -4.87 -8.13 -7.34
N SER A 202 -4.26 -9.20 -7.87
CA SER A 202 -3.79 -10.34 -7.06
C SER A 202 -2.76 -9.89 -6.04
N LEU A 203 -2.78 -10.50 -4.86
CA LEU A 203 -1.85 -10.22 -3.76
C LEU A 203 -0.96 -11.44 -3.50
N TRP A 204 0.36 -11.21 -3.47
CA TRP A 204 1.37 -12.14 -2.99
C TRP A 204 2.02 -11.61 -1.72
N GLY A 205 2.59 -12.50 -0.91
CA GLY A 205 3.55 -12.15 0.12
C GLY A 205 4.88 -11.77 -0.53
N LEU A 206 5.51 -10.70 -0.08
CA LEU A 206 6.83 -10.27 -0.52
C LEU A 206 7.70 -9.92 0.68
N GLY A 207 8.90 -10.48 0.69
CA GLY A 207 9.95 -10.12 1.63
C GLY A 207 11.26 -9.85 0.91
N VAL A 208 12.02 -8.87 1.39
CA VAL A 208 13.37 -8.58 0.91
C VAL A 208 14.30 -8.54 2.11
N ALA A 209 15.44 -9.22 2.03
CA ALA A 209 16.48 -9.17 3.05
C ALA A 209 17.84 -8.88 2.39
N VAL A 210 18.58 -7.93 2.94
CA VAL A 210 19.93 -7.54 2.52
C VAL A 210 20.92 -7.98 3.59
N HIS A 211 21.77 -8.93 3.20
CA HIS A 211 22.87 -9.48 3.98
C HIS A 211 24.12 -8.68 3.67
N ASP A 212 24.96 -8.49 4.68
CA ASP A 212 26.07 -7.53 4.65
C ASP A 212 27.24 -8.05 5.47
N ARG A 213 28.43 -8.00 4.88
CA ARG A 213 29.70 -8.38 5.50
C ARG A 213 30.77 -7.35 5.14
N ASP A 214 31.40 -6.80 6.17
CA ASP A 214 32.39 -5.72 5.99
C ASP A 214 33.86 -6.18 6.06
N ASP A 215 34.13 -7.44 6.44
CA ASP A 215 35.49 -7.99 6.55
C ASP A 215 35.60 -9.54 6.56
N GLU A 216 36.84 -10.06 6.40
CA GLU A 216 37.15 -11.50 6.34
C GLU A 216 36.82 -12.25 7.64
N LEU A 217 37.06 -11.63 8.80
CA LEU A 217 37.03 -12.29 10.12
C LEU A 217 35.79 -11.93 10.95
N GLY A 218 35.02 -10.96 10.50
CA GLY A 218 33.85 -10.37 11.13
C GLY A 218 32.61 -11.22 10.87
N GLY A 219 31.64 -11.07 11.77
CA GLY A 219 30.31 -11.63 11.57
C GLY A 219 29.48 -10.74 10.63
N LEU A 220 28.39 -11.30 10.12
CA LEU A 220 27.39 -10.55 9.36
C LEU A 220 26.89 -9.34 10.15
N SER A 221 26.75 -8.21 9.47
CA SER A 221 26.05 -7.05 9.99
C SER A 221 24.57 -7.38 10.26
N PRO A 222 23.88 -6.60 11.11
CA PRO A 222 22.47 -6.84 11.38
C PRO A 222 21.62 -6.76 10.11
N LEU A 223 20.95 -7.88 9.79
CA LEU A 223 20.10 -8.06 8.61
C LEU A 223 19.13 -6.89 8.41
N LYS A 224 19.08 -6.34 7.19
CA LYS A 224 18.08 -5.34 6.82
C LYS A 224 16.95 -6.01 6.06
N THR A 225 15.72 -5.75 6.49
CA THR A 225 14.55 -6.40 5.93
C THR A 225 13.45 -5.43 5.53
N TRP A 226 12.69 -5.82 4.52
CA TRP A 226 11.39 -5.26 4.18
C TRP A 226 10.35 -6.39 4.15
N PRO A 227 9.24 -6.28 4.89
CA PRO A 227 9.00 -5.29 5.95
C PRO A 227 10.00 -5.41 7.10
N GLU A 228 10.05 -4.38 7.95
CA GLU A 228 11.02 -4.29 9.05
C GLU A 228 10.90 -5.42 10.08
N ASN A 229 9.72 -6.05 10.17
CA ASN A 229 9.41 -7.15 11.07
C ASN A 229 9.39 -8.53 10.37
N LEU A 230 9.95 -8.62 9.16
CA LEU A 230 10.01 -9.87 8.41
C LEU A 230 10.67 -10.97 9.24
N ALA A 231 9.95 -12.07 9.39
CA ALA A 231 10.49 -13.36 9.80
C ALA A 231 10.48 -14.28 8.58
N ASP A 232 11.67 -14.77 8.21
CA ASP A 232 11.92 -15.56 6.99
C ASP A 232 11.12 -16.87 6.94
N ASN A 233 10.72 -17.40 8.08
CA ASN A 233 9.94 -18.63 8.23
C ASN A 233 8.46 -18.38 8.54
N GLN A 234 7.95 -17.14 8.49
CA GLN A 234 6.56 -16.82 8.78
C GLN A 234 5.98 -15.87 7.73
N PRO A 235 5.39 -16.39 6.64
CA PRO A 235 4.87 -15.55 5.56
C PRO A 235 3.80 -14.52 5.97
N ALA A 236 3.09 -14.75 7.08
CA ALA A 236 2.19 -13.75 7.70
C ALA A 236 2.88 -12.44 8.11
N THR A 237 4.21 -12.44 8.29
CA THR A 237 4.99 -11.24 8.63
C THR A 237 5.51 -10.49 7.41
N TRP A 238 5.35 -11.05 6.20
CA TRP A 238 5.86 -10.45 4.97
C TRP A 238 4.97 -9.29 4.52
N GLY A 239 5.50 -8.48 3.60
CA GLY A 239 4.78 -7.40 2.94
C GLY A 239 3.88 -7.94 1.85
N GLN A 240 3.17 -7.05 1.18
CA GLN A 240 2.30 -7.42 0.06
C GLN A 240 2.88 -6.95 -1.26
N LEU A 241 2.97 -7.86 -2.23
CA LEU A 241 3.11 -7.54 -3.64
C LEU A 241 1.73 -7.59 -4.28
N ARG A 242 1.25 -6.46 -4.79
CA ARG A 242 0.04 -6.40 -5.61
C ARG A 242 0.42 -6.29 -7.08
N PHE A 243 -0.18 -7.13 -7.91
CA PHE A 243 -0.03 -7.05 -9.36
C PHE A 243 -0.93 -5.95 -9.91
N GLY A 244 -0.35 -4.88 -10.43
CA GLY A 244 -1.04 -3.74 -10.99
C GLY A 244 -1.16 -2.54 -10.04
N MET A 245 -1.32 -1.36 -10.63
CA MET A 245 -1.60 -0.13 -9.89
C MET A 245 -3.02 -0.16 -9.28
N PRO A 246 -3.23 0.46 -8.12
CA PRO A 246 -4.53 0.44 -7.48
C PRO A 246 -5.51 1.42 -8.12
N GLY A 247 -6.75 0.99 -8.31
CA GLY A 247 -7.85 1.85 -8.75
C GLY A 247 -8.60 2.48 -7.57
N TYR A 248 -9.41 3.48 -7.87
CA TYR A 248 -10.37 4.05 -6.93
C TYR A 248 -11.74 4.16 -7.59
N THR A 249 -12.76 3.62 -6.94
CA THR A 249 -14.15 3.86 -7.30
C THR A 249 -14.88 4.34 -6.05
N PRO A 250 -15.33 5.60 -6.02
CA PRO A 250 -16.01 6.14 -4.84
C PRO A 250 -17.34 5.43 -4.63
N GLN A 251 -17.78 5.37 -3.37
CA GLN A 251 -19.12 4.89 -3.04
C GLN A 251 -20.19 5.79 -3.69
N PRO A 252 -21.36 5.22 -4.07
CA PRO A 252 -22.47 6.00 -4.59
C PRO A 252 -22.80 7.19 -3.68
N SER A 253 -22.80 8.38 -4.26
CA SER A 253 -22.94 9.63 -3.50
C SER A 253 -23.44 10.79 -4.35
N VAL A 254 -24.02 11.79 -3.71
CA VAL A 254 -24.42 13.06 -4.34
C VAL A 254 -23.31 14.07 -4.13
N PRO A 255 -22.68 14.63 -5.18
CA PRO A 255 -21.66 15.67 -5.04
C PRO A 255 -22.19 16.88 -4.27
N ARG A 256 -21.38 17.39 -3.33
CA ARG A 256 -21.78 18.52 -2.47
C ARG A 256 -20.78 19.66 -2.45
N GLY A 257 -19.50 19.37 -2.59
CA GLY A 257 -18.49 20.42 -2.53
C GLY A 257 -17.08 19.92 -2.72
N ASN A 258 -16.15 20.83 -2.49
CA ASN A 258 -14.73 20.56 -2.48
C ASN A 258 -14.06 21.29 -1.30
N THR A 259 -12.90 20.80 -0.90
CA THR A 259 -12.02 21.39 0.11
C THR A 259 -10.62 21.51 -0.47
N THR A 260 -10.03 22.69 -0.38
CA THR A 260 -8.62 22.95 -0.73
C THR A 260 -7.80 23.00 0.55
N ILE A 261 -6.74 22.19 0.61
CA ILE A 261 -5.84 22.10 1.75
C ILE A 261 -4.44 22.53 1.27
N ARG A 262 -3.92 23.60 1.87
CA ARG A 262 -2.63 24.21 1.54
C ARG A 262 -2.06 24.91 2.78
N HIS A 263 -0.75 24.91 2.95
CA HIS A 263 -0.09 25.54 4.09
C HIS A 263 -0.47 27.04 4.22
N LEU A 264 -0.82 27.47 5.44
CA LEU A 264 -1.40 28.76 5.87
C LEU A 264 -2.78 29.13 5.30
N LEU A 265 -3.30 28.41 4.29
CA LEU A 265 -4.65 28.68 3.77
C LEU A 265 -5.68 28.33 4.85
N ASN A 266 -6.43 29.32 5.32
CA ASN A 266 -7.38 29.20 6.44
C ASN A 266 -6.74 28.68 7.75
N GLY A 267 -5.46 28.99 7.98
CA GLY A 267 -4.74 28.59 9.19
C GLY A 267 -4.36 27.10 9.24
N VAL A 268 -4.41 26.40 8.11
CA VAL A 268 -4.00 25.00 8.01
C VAL A 268 -2.47 24.90 8.07
N ASN A 269 -1.95 24.01 8.91
CA ASN A 269 -0.55 23.60 8.88
C ASN A 269 -0.39 22.35 8.00
N VAL A 270 0.43 22.45 6.97
CA VAL A 270 0.86 21.32 6.12
C VAL A 270 2.38 21.23 6.27
N PRO A 271 2.91 20.38 7.16
CA PRO A 271 4.34 20.19 7.27
C PRO A 271 4.86 19.42 6.07
N ASP A 272 6.06 19.76 5.62
CA ASP A 272 6.82 19.01 4.63
C ASP A 272 8.33 19.02 4.92
N ALA A 273 9.07 18.11 4.29
CA ALA A 273 10.52 18.05 4.43
C ALA A 273 11.13 17.30 3.26
N ALA A 274 12.31 17.74 2.82
CA ALA A 274 13.15 16.97 1.91
C ALA A 274 14.32 16.32 2.67
N VAL A 275 14.80 15.19 2.18
CA VAL A 275 15.94 14.47 2.77
C VAL A 275 16.92 13.99 1.69
N GLY A 276 18.17 13.77 2.08
CA GLY A 276 19.24 13.36 1.17
C GLY A 276 19.88 14.57 0.48
N GLY A 277 19.98 14.54 -0.85
CA GLY A 277 20.49 15.61 -1.71
C GLY A 277 19.54 16.80 -1.82
N THR A 278 19.09 17.33 -0.67
CA THR A 278 18.36 18.59 -0.60
C THR A 278 19.26 19.74 -1.04
N ILE A 279 18.70 20.91 -1.31
CA ILE A 279 19.45 22.05 -1.85
C ILE A 279 20.67 22.43 -1.01
N ASN A 280 20.57 22.35 0.32
CA ASN A 280 21.69 22.62 1.23
C ASN A 280 22.65 21.43 1.43
N ASN A 281 22.40 20.29 0.79
CA ASN A 281 23.16 19.04 0.88
C ASN A 281 23.50 18.42 -0.50
N MET A 282 23.27 19.14 -1.61
CA MET A 282 23.35 18.64 -3.00
C MET A 282 24.74 18.77 -3.66
N CYS A 283 25.64 19.57 -3.11
CA CYS A 283 26.97 19.83 -3.69
C CYS A 283 28.10 19.65 -2.67
N GLN A 284 27.89 18.82 -1.65
CA GLN A 284 28.94 18.51 -0.68
C GLN A 284 29.98 17.64 -1.39
N VAL A 285 31.22 18.13 -1.46
CA VAL A 285 32.38 17.25 -1.74
C VAL A 285 32.36 16.15 -0.67
N ASP A 286 32.89 14.96 -0.95
CA ASP A 286 33.01 13.88 0.03
C ASP A 286 34.42 13.83 0.70
N PRO A 287 34.93 14.89 1.35
CA PRO A 287 36.18 14.78 2.06
C PRO A 287 35.99 13.87 3.27
N ALA A 288 36.76 12.78 3.33
CA ALA A 288 36.83 11.86 4.45
C ALA A 288 35.53 11.06 4.76
N GLY A 289 34.77 10.65 3.74
CA GLY A 289 33.62 9.74 3.90
C GLY A 289 32.40 10.40 4.55
N TYR A 290 32.13 11.66 4.20
CA TYR A 290 30.94 12.40 4.61
C TYR A 290 29.64 11.65 4.26
N ILE A 291 29.61 10.92 3.14
CA ILE A 291 28.45 10.11 2.75
C ILE A 291 28.03 9.13 3.85
N TRP A 292 29.00 8.43 4.44
CA TRP A 292 28.77 7.42 5.48
C TRP A 292 28.49 8.02 6.86
N ASN A 293 29.03 9.20 7.14
CA ASN A 293 29.05 9.76 8.50
C ASN A 293 28.04 10.90 8.72
N GLY A 294 27.74 11.69 7.69
CA GLY A 294 26.99 12.94 7.82
C GLY A 294 25.81 13.07 6.86
N TRP A 295 25.99 12.70 5.59
CA TRP A 295 25.02 12.99 4.53
C TRP A 295 23.59 12.53 4.86
N ALA A 296 23.42 11.28 5.29
CA ALA A 296 22.11 10.70 5.57
C ALA A 296 21.49 11.16 6.91
N ASN A 297 22.26 11.85 7.74
CA ASN A 297 21.84 12.42 9.01
C ASN A 297 21.65 13.94 8.94
N PHE A 298 21.86 14.55 7.77
CA PHE A 298 21.56 15.96 7.56
C PHE A 298 20.04 16.18 7.55
N SER A 299 19.62 17.27 8.20
CA SER A 299 18.24 17.75 8.22
C SER A 299 18.22 19.19 7.70
N ASP A 300 17.25 19.49 6.85
CA ASP A 300 17.09 20.79 6.17
C ASP A 300 15.68 21.35 6.41
N PRO A 301 15.32 21.62 7.69
CA PRO A 301 13.95 21.97 8.05
C PRO A 301 13.55 23.32 7.45
N HIS A 302 12.28 23.46 7.10
CA HIS A 302 11.68 24.70 6.60
C HIS A 302 12.34 25.28 5.34
N ASN A 303 12.97 24.43 4.51
CA ASN A 303 13.51 24.88 3.24
C ASN A 303 12.36 25.22 2.29
N MET A 304 12.43 26.39 1.65
CA MET A 304 11.41 26.88 0.71
C MET A 304 11.33 26.07 -0.60
N GLN A 305 12.32 25.21 -0.83
CA GLN A 305 12.51 24.46 -2.07
C GLN A 305 12.86 23.02 -1.76
N VAL A 306 12.37 22.09 -2.59
CA VAL A 306 12.64 20.66 -2.45
C VAL A 306 13.13 20.06 -3.75
N ASN A 307 13.98 19.04 -3.63
CA ASN A 307 14.47 18.23 -4.73
C ASN A 307 13.89 16.81 -4.60
N VAL A 308 13.48 16.23 -5.73
CA VAL A 308 13.16 14.80 -5.85
C VAL A 308 14.04 14.23 -6.94
N GLN A 309 14.88 13.26 -6.60
CA GLN A 309 15.89 12.74 -7.53
C GLN A 309 16.33 11.31 -7.18
N ASN A 310 16.49 10.48 -8.20
CA ASN A 310 17.09 9.15 -8.14
C ASN A 310 17.86 8.91 -9.46
N GLN A 311 18.73 7.92 -9.50
CA GLN A 311 19.47 7.51 -10.70
C GLN A 311 20.08 6.11 -10.55
N ARG A 312 20.58 5.53 -11.63
CA ARG A 312 21.32 4.26 -11.58
C ARG A 312 22.69 4.40 -10.93
N GLY A 313 23.36 5.54 -11.15
CA GLY A 313 24.72 5.78 -10.69
C GLY A 313 24.81 5.85 -9.17
N ILE A 314 24.90 4.71 -8.50
CA ILE A 314 25.02 4.61 -7.03
C ILE A 314 26.25 5.36 -6.51
N ALA A 315 27.32 5.48 -7.30
CA ALA A 315 28.51 6.24 -6.93
C ALA A 315 28.38 7.76 -7.10
N ASP A 316 27.36 8.23 -7.81
CA ASP A 316 27.19 9.66 -8.10
C ASP A 316 26.35 10.33 -7.00
N TRP A 317 27.00 10.50 -5.87
CA TRP A 317 26.48 11.21 -4.70
C TRP A 317 26.72 12.71 -4.84
N PRO A 318 25.83 13.57 -4.32
CA PRO A 318 24.69 13.28 -3.43
C PRO A 318 23.32 13.25 -4.14
N CYS A 319 23.23 12.73 -5.36
CA CYS A 319 22.08 12.88 -6.27
C CYS A 319 20.81 12.07 -5.91
N PHE A 320 20.59 11.73 -4.64
CA PHE A 320 19.40 10.99 -4.18
C PHE A 320 18.60 11.85 -3.19
N ALA A 321 17.36 12.18 -3.53
CA ALA A 321 16.53 13.06 -2.71
C ALA A 321 15.07 12.60 -2.69
N LYS A 322 14.47 12.57 -1.49
CA LYS A 322 13.05 12.28 -1.27
C LYS A 322 12.36 13.50 -0.68
N TYR A 323 11.07 13.61 -0.94
CA TYR A 323 10.23 14.66 -0.37
C TYR A 323 9.05 14.06 0.39
N PHE A 324 8.77 14.55 1.60
CA PHE A 324 7.70 14.11 2.48
C PHE A 324 6.74 15.24 2.76
N ILE A 325 5.43 14.98 2.79
CA ILE A 325 4.41 16.00 3.05
C ILE A 325 3.20 15.39 3.73
N THR A 326 2.61 16.10 4.70
CA THR A 326 1.41 15.65 5.43
C THR A 326 0.28 16.65 5.34
N PHE A 327 -0.87 16.23 4.79
CA PHE A 327 -2.08 17.05 4.72
C PHE A 327 -3.08 16.67 5.83
N PRO A 328 -3.47 17.60 6.72
CA PRO A 328 -4.54 17.34 7.66
C PRO A 328 -5.89 17.32 6.94
N LEU A 329 -6.67 16.25 7.14
CA LEU A 329 -7.96 16.06 6.48
C LEU A 329 -9.16 16.58 7.29
N GLY A 330 -8.92 17.15 8.49
CA GLY A 330 -9.99 17.61 9.40
C GLY A 330 -10.83 18.78 8.86
N THR A 331 -10.37 19.47 7.81
CA THR A 331 -11.12 20.52 7.11
C THR A 331 -12.10 19.97 6.07
N VAL A 332 -11.99 18.69 5.71
CA VAL A 332 -13.01 18.00 4.92
C VAL A 332 -14.19 17.68 5.86
N PRO A 333 -15.44 18.06 5.53
CA PRO A 333 -16.58 17.81 6.41
C PRO A 333 -16.70 16.33 6.75
N THR A 334 -17.09 15.98 7.98
CA THR A 334 -17.21 14.58 8.44
C THR A 334 -18.36 13.82 7.77
N GLY A 335 -18.24 12.49 7.67
CA GLY A 335 -19.29 11.60 7.16
C GLY A 335 -19.52 11.70 5.65
N LYS A 336 -18.52 12.15 4.89
CA LYS A 336 -18.58 12.31 3.43
C LYS A 336 -17.94 11.14 2.71
N VAL A 337 -18.33 10.96 1.46
CA VAL A 337 -17.60 10.12 0.51
C VAL A 337 -16.62 11.01 -0.24
N ILE A 338 -15.35 10.62 -0.27
CA ILE A 338 -14.36 11.25 -1.15
C ILE A 338 -14.69 10.83 -2.58
N LEU A 339 -14.91 11.78 -3.47
CA LEU A 339 -15.23 11.52 -4.88
C LEU A 339 -13.95 11.44 -5.71
N SER A 340 -13.07 12.40 -5.49
CA SER A 340 -11.74 12.48 -6.08
C SER A 340 -10.83 13.36 -5.22
N ALA A 341 -9.53 13.15 -5.33
CA ALA A 341 -8.53 14.03 -4.76
C ALA A 341 -7.29 14.14 -5.64
N THR A 342 -6.74 15.35 -5.72
CA THR A 342 -5.59 15.69 -6.56
C THR A 342 -4.53 16.38 -5.71
N LEU A 343 -3.31 15.84 -5.72
CA LEU A 343 -2.11 16.51 -5.23
C LEU A 343 -1.54 17.37 -6.36
N THR A 344 -1.19 18.62 -6.05
CA THR A 344 -0.48 19.53 -6.97
C THR A 344 0.81 20.00 -6.34
N LEU A 345 1.93 19.85 -7.05
CA LEU A 345 3.24 20.43 -6.74
C LEU A 345 3.66 21.36 -7.88
N HIS A 346 4.33 22.47 -7.57
CA HIS A 346 4.77 23.43 -8.61
C HIS A 346 6.26 23.29 -8.89
N GLN A 347 6.59 22.86 -10.10
CA GLN A 347 7.96 22.70 -10.57
C GLN A 347 8.50 24.06 -11.01
N PHE A 348 9.64 24.48 -10.45
CA PHE A 348 10.31 25.72 -10.88
C PHE A 348 11.60 25.47 -11.66
N GLY A 349 12.16 24.25 -11.60
CA GLY A 349 13.40 23.90 -12.30
C GLY A 349 13.75 22.40 -12.26
N ASN A 350 14.96 22.11 -12.74
CA ASN A 350 15.57 20.77 -12.82
C ASN A 350 17.10 20.92 -13.01
N PRO A 351 17.89 19.87 -12.71
CA PRO A 351 19.31 19.81 -13.05
C PRO A 351 19.53 19.66 -14.56
N GLY A 352 20.80 19.79 -14.98
CA GLY A 352 21.25 19.51 -16.35
C GLY A 352 21.15 20.66 -17.37
N ILE A 353 20.54 21.80 -17.03
CA ILE A 353 20.45 22.94 -17.96
C ILE A 353 21.85 23.49 -18.25
N GLY A 354 22.26 23.47 -19.54
CA GLY A 354 23.54 24.00 -19.99
C GLY A 354 24.74 23.07 -19.78
N TRP A 355 24.52 21.81 -19.38
CA TRP A 355 25.55 20.78 -19.24
C TRP A 355 25.58 19.83 -20.44
N GLY A 356 26.64 19.01 -20.55
CA GLY A 356 26.89 18.13 -21.69
C GLY A 356 25.82 17.06 -21.93
N ASP A 357 25.29 16.49 -20.85
CA ASP A 357 24.14 15.56 -20.90
C ASP A 357 22.84 16.33 -20.64
N PRO A 358 21.84 16.22 -21.53
CA PRO A 358 20.60 16.98 -21.40
C PRO A 358 19.76 16.50 -20.20
N PRO A 359 18.88 17.36 -19.66
CA PRO A 359 17.88 16.93 -18.68
C PRO A 359 16.93 15.87 -19.26
N GLU A 360 16.65 14.83 -18.49
CA GLU A 360 15.76 13.72 -18.88
C GLU A 360 14.45 13.75 -18.09
N PRO A 361 13.30 13.31 -18.66
CA PRO A 361 12.04 13.10 -17.94
C PRO A 361 12.20 12.24 -16.68
N SER A 362 11.36 12.46 -15.67
CA SER A 362 11.37 11.68 -14.43
C SER A 362 9.97 11.15 -14.10
N TYR A 363 9.90 9.87 -13.73
CA TYR A 363 8.64 9.23 -13.37
C TYR A 363 8.44 9.30 -11.86
N LEU A 364 7.80 10.38 -11.41
CA LEU A 364 7.59 10.65 -9.99
C LEU A 364 6.41 9.85 -9.46
N GLN A 365 6.67 9.07 -8.41
CA GLN A 365 5.72 8.24 -7.69
C GLN A 365 5.30 8.92 -6.39
N ILE A 366 4.03 8.76 -6.05
CA ILE A 366 3.44 9.17 -4.78
C ILE A 366 3.24 7.91 -3.95
N LEU A 367 3.84 7.90 -2.76
CA LEU A 367 3.77 6.80 -1.81
C LEU A 367 3.11 7.29 -0.53
N THR A 368 2.22 6.49 0.06
CA THR A 368 1.78 6.74 1.43
C THR A 368 2.89 6.33 2.41
N VAL A 369 2.94 6.98 3.57
CA VAL A 369 3.81 6.57 4.68
C VAL A 369 2.98 6.39 5.94
N GLY A 370 3.28 5.34 6.71
CA GLY A 370 2.45 4.92 7.86
C GLY A 370 2.95 5.40 9.22
N GLN A 371 4.19 5.85 9.31
CA GLN A 371 4.79 6.35 10.55
C GLN A 371 4.77 7.88 10.55
N GLY A 372 4.50 8.47 11.71
CA GLY A 372 4.65 9.91 11.91
C GLY A 372 6.12 10.32 11.77
N TRP A 373 6.33 11.56 11.35
CA TRP A 373 7.64 12.16 11.18
C TRP A 373 7.59 13.64 11.59
N ASP A 374 8.74 14.23 11.90
CA ASP A 374 8.87 15.61 12.38
C ASP A 374 9.72 16.41 11.39
N GLU A 375 9.13 17.45 10.83
CA GLU A 375 9.76 18.41 9.90
C GLU A 375 11.08 18.99 10.43
N ASN A 376 11.19 19.18 11.74
CA ASN A 376 12.38 19.80 12.36
C ASN A 376 13.59 18.85 12.45
N THR A 377 13.37 17.55 12.31
CA THR A 377 14.41 16.53 12.61
C THR A 377 14.49 15.42 11.56
N LEU A 378 13.71 15.50 10.48
CA LEU A 378 13.70 14.48 9.46
C LEU A 378 15.06 14.42 8.74
N THR A 379 15.58 13.21 8.59
CA THR A 379 16.80 12.90 7.84
C THR A 379 16.54 11.69 6.94
N TRP A 380 17.48 11.35 6.06
CA TRP A 380 17.36 10.13 5.25
C TRP A 380 17.25 8.87 6.12
N ASN A 381 18.02 8.80 7.22
CA ASN A 381 18.05 7.65 8.12
C ASN A 381 16.88 7.58 9.12
N THR A 382 16.18 8.69 9.36
CA THR A 382 14.99 8.74 10.23
C THR A 382 13.68 8.78 9.45
N ALA A 383 13.74 9.01 8.13
CA ALA A 383 12.58 9.04 7.26
C ALA A 383 11.79 7.71 7.29
N PRO A 384 10.45 7.78 7.35
CA PRO A 384 9.62 6.60 7.40
C PRO A 384 9.71 5.82 6.08
N MET A 385 9.59 4.50 6.15
CA MET A 385 9.53 3.67 4.93
C MET A 385 8.21 3.87 4.19
N ALA A 386 8.24 3.63 2.88
CA ALA A 386 7.03 3.58 2.05
C ALA A 386 6.03 2.56 2.61
N ARG A 387 4.76 2.96 2.72
CA ARG A 387 3.65 2.06 3.05
C ARG A 387 3.05 1.46 1.80
N GLU A 388 2.76 2.29 0.80
CA GLU A 388 2.20 1.86 -0.49
C GLU A 388 2.42 2.92 -1.59
N ASN A 389 2.93 2.54 -2.76
CA ASN A 389 2.93 3.41 -3.95
C ASN A 389 1.53 3.49 -4.57
N VAL A 390 0.93 4.67 -4.62
CA VAL A 390 -0.50 4.84 -4.94
C VAL A 390 -0.80 5.58 -6.24
N SER A 391 0.17 6.36 -6.74
CA SER A 391 0.02 7.16 -7.95
C SER A 391 1.39 7.44 -8.56
N ALA A 392 1.45 7.76 -9.85
CA ALA A 392 2.68 8.17 -10.50
C ALA A 392 2.39 8.93 -11.80
N ALA A 393 3.31 9.80 -12.21
CA ALA A 393 3.21 10.54 -13.45
C ALA A 393 4.60 10.96 -13.95
N TRP A 394 4.73 11.07 -15.27
CA TRP A 394 5.90 11.67 -15.90
C TRP A 394 5.93 13.18 -15.65
N VAL A 395 7.10 13.69 -15.28
CA VAL A 395 7.39 15.11 -15.12
C VAL A 395 8.54 15.48 -16.05
N ASP A 396 8.22 16.26 -17.08
CA ASP A 396 9.21 16.74 -18.04
C ASP A 396 10.15 17.78 -17.43
N PRO A 397 11.41 17.86 -17.91
CA PRO A 397 12.30 18.94 -17.53
C PRO A 397 11.78 20.27 -18.09
N LEU A 398 12.06 21.37 -17.40
CA LEU A 398 11.88 22.71 -17.93
C LEU A 398 13.11 23.13 -18.72
N THR A 399 12.89 23.88 -19.80
CA THR A 399 13.96 24.44 -20.62
C THR A 399 14.50 25.78 -20.07
N ALA A 400 13.77 26.39 -19.13
CA ALA A 400 14.11 27.62 -18.44
C ALA A 400 13.41 27.64 -17.06
N TYR A 401 13.70 28.65 -16.24
CA TYR A 401 13.00 28.89 -14.98
C TYR A 401 11.47 28.90 -15.16
N GLY A 402 10.76 28.16 -14.31
CA GLY A 402 9.30 27.98 -14.41
C GLY A 402 8.47 29.22 -14.05
N GLY A 403 9.12 30.30 -13.58
CA GLY A 403 8.42 31.47 -13.04
C GLY A 403 7.81 31.20 -11.67
N ASP A 404 7.11 32.20 -11.15
CA ASP A 404 6.26 32.07 -9.95
C ASP A 404 4.80 32.07 -10.41
N PRO A 405 3.97 31.08 -10.03
CA PRO A 405 4.17 30.06 -8.99
C PRO A 405 4.94 28.80 -9.43
N GLY A 406 5.42 28.72 -10.67
CA GLY A 406 6.01 27.51 -11.27
C GLY A 406 4.98 26.71 -12.07
N VAL A 407 5.43 25.62 -12.70
CA VAL A 407 4.59 24.76 -13.56
C VAL A 407 3.89 23.70 -12.71
N PRO A 408 2.54 23.67 -12.67
CA PRO A 408 1.81 22.71 -11.85
C PRO A 408 1.95 21.29 -12.39
N ARG A 409 2.29 20.36 -11.50
CA ARG A 409 2.32 18.90 -11.73
C ARG A 409 1.32 18.24 -10.80
N THR A 410 0.56 17.28 -11.31
CA THR A 410 -0.58 16.72 -10.57
C THR A 410 -0.60 15.21 -10.53
N TRP A 411 -1.07 14.67 -9.41
CA TRP A 411 -1.25 13.23 -9.20
C TRP A 411 -2.63 12.96 -8.62
N ASN A 412 -3.28 11.90 -9.10
CA ASN A 412 -4.52 11.41 -8.52
C ASN A 412 -4.21 10.62 -7.25
N VAL A 413 -4.62 11.14 -6.10
CA VAL A 413 -4.42 10.53 -4.77
C VAL A 413 -5.75 10.15 -4.11
N SER A 414 -6.83 10.04 -4.91
CA SER A 414 -8.21 9.82 -4.43
C SER A 414 -8.32 8.63 -3.48
N ARG A 415 -7.69 7.49 -3.81
CA ARG A 415 -7.71 6.30 -2.96
C ARG A 415 -7.06 6.57 -1.60
N ALA A 416 -5.86 7.12 -1.59
CA ALA A 416 -5.10 7.38 -0.37
C ALA A 416 -5.83 8.39 0.54
N VAL A 417 -6.43 9.43 -0.04
CA VAL A 417 -7.25 10.40 0.70
C VAL A 417 -8.50 9.74 1.28
N ALA A 418 -9.19 8.91 0.51
CA ALA A 418 -10.37 8.20 0.99
C ALA A 418 -10.05 7.25 2.16
N GLU A 419 -8.93 6.53 2.07
CA GLU A 419 -8.46 5.63 3.14
C GLU A 419 -8.07 6.39 4.41
N ALA A 420 -7.24 7.44 4.29
CA ALA A 420 -6.83 8.27 5.42
C ALA A 420 -8.02 8.99 6.07
N TYR A 421 -8.91 9.57 5.26
CA TYR A 421 -10.11 10.25 5.74
C TYR A 421 -11.04 9.29 6.51
N HIS A 422 -11.24 8.06 6.00
CA HIS A 422 -12.04 7.05 6.70
C HIS A 422 -11.37 6.57 7.99
N ALA A 423 -10.04 6.50 8.02
CA ALA A 423 -9.28 6.17 9.23
C ALA A 423 -9.27 7.31 10.26
N GLY A 424 -9.68 8.52 9.90
CA GLY A 424 -9.55 9.70 10.75
C GLY A 424 -8.10 10.18 10.90
N GLU A 425 -7.24 9.80 9.96
CA GLU A 425 -5.81 10.08 9.93
C GLU A 425 -5.49 11.21 8.94
N PRO A 426 -4.41 11.97 9.15
CA PRO A 426 -3.89 12.84 8.09
C PRO A 426 -3.37 12.02 6.90
N LEU A 427 -3.30 12.64 5.73
CA LEU A 427 -2.67 12.05 4.56
C LEU A 427 -1.17 12.35 4.58
N SER A 428 -0.34 11.39 4.98
CA SER A 428 1.12 11.49 4.90
C SER A 428 1.65 10.79 3.64
N LEU A 429 2.44 11.52 2.86
CA LEU A 429 2.98 11.10 1.58
C LEU A 429 4.51 11.23 1.54
N ALA A 430 5.12 10.39 0.72
CA ALA A 430 6.46 10.57 0.17
C ALA A 430 6.38 10.68 -1.36
N VAL A 431 7.27 11.47 -1.94
CA VAL A 431 7.45 11.63 -3.38
C VAL A 431 8.87 11.22 -3.73
N TYR A 432 8.99 10.26 -4.65
CA TYR A 432 10.27 9.73 -5.08
C TYR A 432 10.18 9.15 -6.49
N SER A 433 11.32 8.79 -7.08
CA SER A 433 11.38 8.19 -8.42
C SER A 433 12.23 6.93 -8.43
N ALA A 434 12.06 6.11 -9.48
CA ALA A 434 12.91 4.95 -9.77
C ALA A 434 13.88 5.25 -10.91
N ASP A 435 14.24 6.53 -11.10
CA ASP A 435 14.94 6.98 -12.29
C ASP A 435 16.27 6.25 -12.51
N TRP A 436 16.61 6.12 -13.78
CA TRP A 436 17.84 5.54 -14.26
C TRP A 436 18.86 6.58 -14.78
N PRO A 437 18.45 7.57 -15.61
CA PRO A 437 19.40 8.53 -16.16
C PRO A 437 19.86 9.55 -15.11
N LEU A 438 21.04 10.12 -15.36
CA LEU A 438 21.50 11.35 -14.69
C LEU A 438 20.57 12.52 -15.07
N HIS A 439 20.63 13.62 -14.31
CA HIS A 439 19.87 14.86 -14.58
C HIS A 439 18.33 14.69 -14.64
N SER A 440 17.80 13.64 -14.01
CA SER A 440 16.37 13.36 -13.86
C SER A 440 15.70 14.15 -12.73
N GLY A 441 16.47 14.79 -11.85
CA GLY A 441 15.95 15.48 -10.66
C GLY A 441 14.90 16.56 -10.96
N ARG A 442 14.04 16.87 -10.00
CA ARG A 442 12.98 17.88 -10.15
C ARG A 442 12.90 18.77 -8.92
N TYR A 443 12.89 20.08 -9.18
CA TYR A 443 12.79 21.08 -8.12
C TYR A 443 11.38 21.62 -8.01
N PHE A 444 10.83 21.56 -6.80
CA PHE A 444 9.49 22.04 -6.46
C PHE A 444 9.54 23.04 -5.32
N TRP A 445 8.54 23.92 -5.26
CA TRP A 445 8.30 24.76 -4.09
C TRP A 445 7.73 23.95 -2.93
N SER A 446 8.19 24.23 -1.72
CA SER A 446 7.69 23.62 -0.48
C SER A 446 6.52 24.43 0.12
N SER A 447 6.03 23.96 1.26
CA SER A 447 5.01 24.60 2.10
C SER A 447 5.51 25.90 2.73
N ASP A 448 6.82 26.00 2.97
CA ASP A 448 7.49 27.21 3.49
C ASP A 448 7.80 28.25 2.41
N HIS A 449 7.47 28.00 1.15
CA HIS A 449 7.61 29.02 0.10
C HIS A 449 6.86 30.31 0.48
N ASP A 450 7.38 31.46 0.02
CA ASP A 450 6.85 32.79 0.33
C ASP A 450 5.35 32.90 0.03
N GLU A 451 4.66 33.79 0.74
CA GLU A 451 3.21 33.98 0.59
C GLU A 451 2.80 34.54 -0.78
N HIS A 452 3.75 35.01 -1.60
CA HIS A 452 3.47 35.68 -2.87
C HIS A 452 4.30 35.07 -4.01
N PRO A 453 3.73 34.16 -4.84
CA PRO A 453 2.37 33.64 -4.80
C PRO A 453 2.22 32.39 -3.91
N ALA A 454 1.30 32.45 -2.93
CA ALA A 454 0.94 31.31 -2.08
C ALA A 454 0.44 30.09 -2.86
N GLU A 455 0.02 30.27 -4.12
CA GLU A 455 -0.34 29.22 -5.05
C GLU A 455 0.79 28.24 -5.36
N ALA A 456 2.05 28.66 -5.24
CA ALA A 456 3.22 27.80 -5.45
C ALA A 456 3.28 26.63 -4.47
N ARG A 457 2.76 26.81 -3.25
CA ARG A 457 2.81 25.80 -2.20
C ARG A 457 2.05 24.53 -2.58
N PRO A 458 2.51 23.35 -2.12
CA PRO A 458 1.82 22.08 -2.30
C PRO A 458 0.34 22.17 -1.92
N THR A 459 -0.53 21.66 -2.80
CA THR A 459 -1.97 21.78 -2.64
C THR A 459 -2.64 20.42 -2.79
N LEU A 460 -3.51 20.08 -1.84
CA LEU A 460 -4.43 18.93 -1.95
C LEU A 460 -5.85 19.45 -2.18
N GLN A 461 -6.42 19.09 -3.32
CA GLN A 461 -7.82 19.39 -3.65
C GLN A 461 -8.67 18.13 -3.46
N VAL A 462 -9.70 18.20 -2.62
CA VAL A 462 -10.57 17.07 -2.29
C VAL A 462 -12.01 17.39 -2.69
N TYR A 463 -12.61 16.58 -3.57
CA TYR A 463 -14.03 16.65 -3.90
C TYR A 463 -14.79 15.61 -3.07
N TRP A 464 -15.94 16.00 -2.53
CA TRP A 464 -16.69 15.14 -1.62
C TRP A 464 -18.21 15.22 -1.85
N GLY A 465 -18.89 14.14 -1.47
CA GLY A 465 -20.33 13.97 -1.62
C GLY A 465 -21.00 13.36 -0.40
N ASP A 466 -22.32 13.45 -0.35
CA ASP A 466 -23.12 12.75 0.65
C ASP A 466 -23.32 11.29 0.21
N PRO A 467 -23.04 10.30 1.07
CA PRO A 467 -23.29 8.88 0.75
C PRO A 467 -24.78 8.63 0.48
N VAL A 468 -25.07 7.83 -0.54
CA VAL A 468 -26.44 7.44 -0.93
C VAL A 468 -26.65 5.97 -0.57
N ALA A 469 -27.84 5.65 -0.06
CA ALA A 469 -28.22 4.27 0.19
C ALA A 469 -28.60 3.58 -1.11
N THR A 470 -28.09 2.38 -1.36
CA THR A 470 -28.45 1.58 -2.54
C THR A 470 -29.14 0.29 -2.15
N LEU A 471 -29.93 -0.26 -3.08
CA LEU A 471 -30.64 -1.51 -2.92
C LEU A 471 -30.51 -2.34 -4.20
N ASP A 472 -30.08 -3.58 -4.04
CA ASP A 472 -30.10 -4.63 -5.06
C ASP A 472 -30.99 -5.78 -4.60
N LYS A 473 -31.76 -6.36 -5.52
CA LYS A 473 -32.72 -7.44 -5.25
C LYS A 473 -32.55 -8.57 -6.25
N THR A 474 -32.43 -9.78 -5.72
CA THR A 474 -32.31 -10.99 -6.54
C THR A 474 -33.27 -12.09 -6.08
N ALA A 475 -33.57 -13.02 -6.98
CA ALA A 475 -34.38 -14.20 -6.71
C ALA A 475 -33.68 -15.46 -7.23
N LYS A 476 -33.72 -16.54 -6.45
CA LYS A 476 -33.20 -17.85 -6.85
C LYS A 476 -34.17 -18.98 -6.47
N PRO A 477 -34.54 -19.87 -7.40
CA PRO A 477 -34.25 -19.81 -8.84
C PRO A 477 -35.03 -18.69 -9.56
N VAL A 478 -34.56 -18.30 -10.75
CA VAL A 478 -35.24 -17.31 -11.62
C VAL A 478 -36.41 -17.90 -12.41
N THR A 479 -36.58 -19.22 -12.36
CA THR A 479 -37.76 -19.94 -12.86
C THR A 479 -38.25 -20.92 -11.80
N ALA A 480 -39.56 -21.04 -11.62
CA ALA A 480 -40.16 -21.93 -10.63
C ALA A 480 -41.53 -22.45 -11.08
N ARG A 481 -41.94 -23.60 -10.56
CA ARG A 481 -43.29 -24.16 -10.73
C ARG A 481 -44.11 -23.99 -9.45
N GLN A 482 -45.45 -24.01 -9.58
CA GLN A 482 -46.34 -23.96 -8.43
C GLN A 482 -45.91 -24.95 -7.33
N GLY A 483 -45.89 -24.48 -6.08
CA GLY A 483 -45.44 -25.23 -4.91
C GLY A 483 -43.93 -25.21 -4.67
N GLN A 484 -43.11 -24.74 -5.62
CA GLN A 484 -41.66 -24.63 -5.42
C GLN A 484 -41.29 -23.36 -4.64
N ALA A 485 -40.17 -23.45 -3.92
CA ALA A 485 -39.63 -22.33 -3.17
C ALA A 485 -38.78 -21.42 -4.06
N ILE A 486 -38.88 -20.11 -3.82
CA ILE A 486 -38.03 -19.05 -4.36
C ILE A 486 -37.41 -18.34 -3.16
N THR A 487 -36.10 -18.16 -3.16
CA THR A 487 -35.42 -17.33 -2.15
C THR A 487 -35.15 -15.96 -2.73
N TYR A 488 -35.69 -14.93 -2.09
CA TYR A 488 -35.32 -13.54 -2.36
C TYR A 488 -34.12 -13.15 -1.50
N ALA A 489 -33.21 -12.36 -2.08
CA ALA A 489 -32.10 -11.74 -1.38
C ALA A 489 -32.07 -10.25 -1.71
N LEU A 490 -32.10 -9.41 -0.67
CA LEU A 490 -31.96 -7.96 -0.74
C LEU A 490 -30.60 -7.59 -0.18
N GLN A 491 -29.80 -6.87 -0.96
CA GLN A 491 -28.52 -6.31 -0.54
C GLN A 491 -28.64 -4.79 -0.54
N LEU A 492 -28.40 -4.16 0.61
CA LEU A 492 -28.43 -2.70 0.72
C LEU A 492 -27.12 -2.17 1.26
N VAL A 493 -26.70 -1.01 0.76
CA VAL A 493 -25.54 -0.27 1.25
C VAL A 493 -26.05 0.93 2.05
N GLY A 494 -25.53 1.09 3.27
CA GLY A 494 -25.94 2.18 4.16
C GLY A 494 -25.47 3.55 3.69
N SER A 495 -26.26 4.58 4.02
CA SER A 495 -25.91 6.00 3.84
C SER A 495 -25.38 6.66 5.12
N GLY A 496 -25.17 5.91 6.21
CA GLY A 496 -24.84 6.48 7.52
C GLY A 496 -26.05 7.01 8.29
N ARG A 497 -27.28 6.73 7.83
CA ARG A 497 -28.54 7.19 8.44
C ARG A 497 -29.44 6.02 8.80
N ALA A 498 -30.52 6.34 9.51
CA ALA A 498 -31.64 5.42 9.69
C ALA A 498 -32.36 5.22 8.36
N LEU A 499 -32.46 3.97 7.92
CA LEU A 499 -33.07 3.55 6.68
C LEU A 499 -34.28 2.66 6.96
N THR A 500 -35.26 2.71 6.06
CA THR A 500 -36.42 1.81 6.08
C THR A 500 -36.53 1.13 4.73
N LEU A 501 -36.72 -0.18 4.72
CA LEU A 501 -36.97 -0.96 3.52
C LEU A 501 -38.37 -1.55 3.58
N THR A 502 -39.07 -1.48 2.46
CA THR A 502 -40.35 -2.15 2.23
C THR A 502 -40.29 -3.01 0.98
N ASP A 503 -40.82 -4.22 1.08
CA ASP A 503 -40.89 -5.18 -0.03
C ASP A 503 -42.29 -5.79 -0.04
N ASN A 504 -43.11 -5.33 -1.00
CA ASN A 504 -44.48 -5.80 -1.16
C ASN A 504 -44.44 -7.12 -1.94
N LEU A 505 -44.71 -8.23 -1.26
CA LEU A 505 -44.69 -9.53 -1.90
C LEU A 505 -45.86 -9.62 -2.90
N PRO A 506 -45.63 -10.14 -4.11
CA PRO A 506 -46.72 -10.39 -5.05
C PRO A 506 -47.69 -11.42 -4.49
N ILE A 507 -49.00 -11.23 -4.72
CA ILE A 507 -50.03 -12.20 -4.27
C ILE A 507 -49.86 -13.61 -4.87
N THR A 508 -49.01 -13.74 -5.89
CA THR A 508 -48.62 -14.99 -6.54
C THR A 508 -47.62 -15.82 -5.74
N VAL A 509 -47.11 -15.33 -4.61
CA VAL A 509 -46.27 -16.08 -3.67
C VAL A 509 -46.88 -16.15 -2.27
N SER A 510 -46.42 -17.09 -1.45
CA SER A 510 -46.88 -17.28 -0.07
C SER A 510 -46.35 -16.19 0.86
N ALA A 511 -46.82 -16.22 2.11
CA ALA A 511 -46.08 -15.58 3.21
C ALA A 511 -44.62 -16.11 3.24
N PRO A 512 -43.66 -15.26 3.66
CA PRO A 512 -42.26 -15.64 3.73
C PRO A 512 -42.04 -16.69 4.82
N GLY A 513 -41.05 -17.56 4.61
CA GLY A 513 -40.45 -18.35 5.68
C GLY A 513 -39.52 -17.49 6.56
N PRO A 514 -38.56 -18.11 7.26
CA PRO A 514 -37.63 -17.40 8.13
C PRO A 514 -36.90 -16.28 7.40
N ILE A 515 -36.93 -15.08 7.98
CA ILE A 515 -36.19 -13.92 7.47
C ILE A 515 -34.85 -13.86 8.18
N LYS A 516 -33.77 -13.91 7.42
CA LYS A 516 -32.40 -13.78 7.92
C LYS A 516 -31.86 -12.41 7.57
N VAL A 517 -31.31 -11.71 8.55
CA VAL A 517 -30.64 -10.42 8.38
C VAL A 517 -29.18 -10.58 8.80
N VAL A 518 -28.26 -10.11 7.97
CA VAL A 518 -26.82 -10.05 8.23
C VAL A 518 -26.37 -8.62 7.96
N GLY A 519 -25.57 -8.03 8.87
CA GLY A 519 -25.06 -6.66 8.70
C GLY A 519 -25.84 -5.58 9.45
N GLY A 520 -26.92 -5.90 10.17
CA GLY A 520 -27.60 -4.98 11.09
C GLY A 520 -29.05 -4.65 10.75
N GLY A 521 -29.73 -3.98 11.68
CA GLY A 521 -31.16 -3.70 11.62
C GLY A 521 -32.03 -4.93 11.91
N SER A 522 -33.34 -4.76 11.78
CA SER A 522 -34.34 -5.81 12.03
C SER A 522 -35.39 -5.85 10.93
N ALA A 523 -35.69 -7.05 10.44
CA ALA A 523 -36.74 -7.30 9.44
C ALA A 523 -37.92 -8.05 10.07
N SER A 524 -39.13 -7.75 9.61
CA SER A 524 -40.36 -8.42 10.01
C SER A 524 -41.35 -8.51 8.84
N TYR A 525 -42.24 -9.49 8.90
CA TYR A 525 -43.33 -9.65 7.92
C TYR A 525 -44.63 -9.06 8.49
N GLN A 526 -45.23 -8.13 7.73
CA GLN A 526 -46.52 -7.53 8.04
C GLN A 526 -47.63 -8.29 7.30
N VAL A 527 -48.29 -9.19 8.03
CA VAL A 527 -49.30 -10.12 7.48
C VAL A 527 -50.40 -9.39 6.71
N GLY A 528 -51.01 -8.36 7.29
CA GLY A 528 -52.15 -7.65 6.68
C GLY A 528 -51.82 -6.88 5.39
N ALA A 529 -50.54 -6.53 5.18
CA ALA A 529 -50.08 -5.81 4.00
C ALA A 529 -49.33 -6.72 3.00
N HIS A 530 -49.17 -8.02 3.33
CA HIS A 530 -48.34 -8.97 2.58
C HIS A 530 -46.95 -8.39 2.22
N ARG A 531 -46.26 -7.85 3.24
CA ARG A 531 -45.06 -7.01 3.05
C ARG A 531 -43.94 -7.36 4.03
N ILE A 532 -42.70 -7.43 3.57
CA ILE A 532 -41.51 -7.37 4.44
C ILE A 532 -41.20 -5.91 4.75
N VAL A 533 -40.94 -5.61 6.02
CA VAL A 533 -40.42 -4.32 6.47
C VAL A 533 -39.14 -4.53 7.23
N TRP A 534 -38.10 -3.79 6.85
CA TRP A 534 -36.84 -3.73 7.57
C TRP A 534 -36.53 -2.28 7.99
N THR A 535 -35.92 -2.12 9.15
CA THR A 535 -35.43 -0.83 9.64
C THR A 535 -34.06 -1.00 10.28
N GLY A 536 -33.19 -0.02 10.11
CA GLY A 536 -31.88 -0.01 10.74
C GLY A 536 -31.11 1.28 10.49
N ALA A 537 -30.26 1.67 11.45
CA ALA A 537 -29.21 2.65 11.21
C ALA A 537 -27.97 1.90 10.71
N VAL A 538 -27.54 2.20 9.48
CA VAL A 538 -26.45 1.47 8.81
C VAL A 538 -25.37 2.48 8.44
N ALA A 539 -24.14 2.21 8.86
CA ALA A 539 -23.01 3.10 8.56
C ALA A 539 -22.85 3.29 7.05
N ALA A 540 -22.29 4.42 6.63
CA ALA A 540 -22.06 4.68 5.22
C ALA A 540 -21.15 3.59 4.62
N GLY A 541 -21.55 2.98 3.50
CA GLY A 541 -20.79 1.91 2.86
C GLY A 541 -20.94 0.51 3.50
N GLN A 542 -21.58 0.38 4.66
CA GLN A 542 -21.82 -0.92 5.29
C GLN A 542 -22.91 -1.69 4.52
N LEU A 543 -22.61 -2.95 4.19
CA LEU A 543 -23.52 -3.87 3.52
C LEU A 543 -24.45 -4.56 4.52
N VAL A 544 -25.75 -4.59 4.22
CA VAL A 544 -26.75 -5.42 4.90
C VAL A 544 -27.38 -6.36 3.89
N THR A 545 -27.51 -7.63 4.26
CA THR A 545 -28.15 -8.67 3.44
C THR A 545 -29.37 -9.22 4.16
N ILE A 546 -30.53 -9.19 3.50
CA ILE A 546 -31.78 -9.76 3.98
C ILE A 546 -32.18 -10.90 3.05
N THR A 547 -32.38 -12.11 3.58
CA THR A 547 -32.84 -13.25 2.79
C THR A 547 -34.09 -13.87 3.39
N PHE A 548 -35.02 -14.27 2.52
CA PHE A 548 -36.24 -14.97 2.93
C PHE A 548 -36.78 -15.85 1.79
N PRO A 549 -37.22 -17.08 2.08
CA PRO A 549 -37.87 -17.94 1.11
C PRO A 549 -39.36 -17.64 1.03
N VAL A 550 -39.96 -17.81 -0.14
CA VAL A 550 -41.41 -17.84 -0.39
C VAL A 550 -41.76 -19.06 -1.24
N THR A 551 -43.01 -19.50 -1.23
CA THR A 551 -43.50 -20.57 -2.08
C THR A 551 -44.37 -20.00 -3.20
N LEU A 552 -44.16 -20.46 -4.43
CA LEU A 552 -44.97 -20.07 -5.59
C LEU A 552 -46.39 -20.64 -5.49
N VAL A 553 -47.44 -19.81 -5.52
CA VAL A 553 -48.84 -20.28 -5.38
C VAL A 553 -49.65 -20.25 -6.67
N VAL A 554 -49.16 -19.59 -7.72
CA VAL A 554 -49.83 -19.51 -9.02
C VAL A 554 -49.52 -20.71 -9.92
N ALA A 555 -50.53 -21.21 -10.64
CA ALA A 555 -50.41 -22.35 -11.56
C ALA A 555 -50.21 -21.92 -13.03
N THR A 556 -50.59 -20.69 -13.38
CA THR A 556 -50.48 -20.18 -14.75
C THR A 556 -49.06 -19.72 -15.07
N PRO A 557 -48.65 -19.76 -16.35
CA PRO A 557 -47.41 -19.14 -16.81
C PRO A 557 -47.47 -17.62 -16.65
N ILE A 558 -46.57 -17.03 -15.86
CA ILE A 558 -46.52 -15.58 -15.62
C ILE A 558 -45.13 -15.13 -15.19
N ALA A 559 -44.73 -13.91 -15.57
CA ALA A 559 -43.58 -13.24 -14.99
C ALA A 559 -43.99 -12.56 -13.69
N ILE A 560 -43.43 -13.01 -12.56
CA ILE A 560 -43.63 -12.43 -11.24
C ILE A 560 -42.58 -11.36 -11.02
N VAL A 561 -43.04 -10.13 -10.85
CA VAL A 561 -42.19 -8.99 -10.51
C VAL A 561 -42.35 -8.71 -9.02
N ASN A 562 -41.26 -8.81 -8.26
CA ASN A 562 -41.23 -8.44 -6.86
C ASN A 562 -40.31 -7.22 -6.68
N GLN A 563 -40.86 -6.08 -6.24
CA GLN A 563 -40.12 -4.83 -6.08
C GLN A 563 -39.92 -4.50 -4.60
N ALA A 564 -38.72 -4.09 -4.23
CA ALA A 564 -38.40 -3.53 -2.93
C ALA A 564 -37.98 -2.06 -3.06
N ILE A 565 -38.26 -1.28 -2.02
CA ILE A 565 -37.95 0.14 -1.92
C ILE A 565 -37.22 0.36 -0.60
N LEU A 566 -36.04 0.96 -0.68
CA LEU A 566 -35.24 1.46 0.43
C LEU A 566 -35.39 2.98 0.50
N SER A 567 -35.84 3.48 1.64
CA SER A 567 -36.05 4.91 1.89
C SER A 567 -34.97 5.47 2.79
N ASP A 568 -34.28 6.49 2.28
CA ASP A 568 -33.48 7.44 3.05
C ASP A 568 -34.33 8.69 3.30
N PRO A 569 -34.51 9.12 4.57
CA PRO A 569 -35.40 10.23 4.90
C PRO A 569 -34.94 11.59 4.34
N VAL A 570 -33.71 11.69 3.86
CA VAL A 570 -33.10 12.93 3.35
C VAL A 570 -32.82 12.85 1.86
N LEU A 571 -32.28 11.73 1.37
CA LEU A 571 -31.84 11.58 -0.02
C LEU A 571 -32.89 10.91 -0.93
N GLY A 572 -33.99 10.43 -0.37
CA GLY A 572 -35.07 9.81 -1.11
C GLY A 572 -34.94 8.29 -1.21
N ASN A 573 -35.53 7.70 -2.23
CA ASN A 573 -35.69 6.25 -2.33
C ASN A 573 -34.73 5.63 -3.35
N SER A 574 -34.16 4.49 -2.99
CA SER A 574 -33.59 3.51 -3.92
C SER A 574 -34.57 2.34 -4.07
N SER A 575 -34.69 1.76 -5.25
CA SER A 575 -35.59 0.64 -5.48
C SER A 575 -35.01 -0.32 -6.49
N ASP A 576 -35.25 -1.61 -6.29
CA ASP A 576 -34.89 -2.65 -7.25
C ASP A 576 -35.96 -3.75 -7.28
N LEU A 577 -35.98 -4.52 -8.37
CA LEU A 577 -36.93 -5.59 -8.59
C LEU A 577 -36.24 -6.89 -8.99
N ALA A 578 -36.84 -8.02 -8.58
CA ALA A 578 -36.49 -9.33 -9.10
C ALA A 578 -37.64 -9.89 -9.91
N ILE A 579 -37.30 -10.54 -11.04
CA ILE A 579 -38.26 -11.21 -11.92
C ILE A 579 -38.07 -12.72 -11.81
N VAL A 580 -39.17 -13.44 -11.59
CA VAL A 580 -39.21 -14.91 -11.64
C VAL A 580 -40.24 -15.35 -12.67
N ILE A 581 -39.86 -16.27 -13.55
CA ILE A 581 -40.78 -16.87 -14.51
C ILE A 581 -41.46 -18.07 -13.85
N ALA A 582 -42.73 -17.90 -13.49
CA ALA A 582 -43.58 -18.95 -12.94
C ALA A 582 -44.15 -19.82 -14.06
N ASN A 583 -44.08 -21.15 -13.90
CA ASN A 583 -44.65 -22.15 -14.80
C ASN A 583 -44.30 -21.91 -16.29
N GLY A 584 -43.09 -21.42 -16.55
CA GLY A 584 -42.63 -21.09 -17.90
C GLY A 584 -42.67 -22.30 -18.84
N GLN A 585 -43.09 -22.06 -20.09
CA GLN A 585 -43.01 -23.06 -21.15
C GLN A 585 -41.57 -23.14 -21.66
N SER A 586 -40.99 -24.34 -21.65
CA SER A 586 -39.68 -24.57 -22.25
C SER A 586 -39.84 -24.71 -23.76
N VAL A 587 -39.21 -23.82 -24.53
CA VAL A 587 -39.08 -23.97 -25.98
C VAL A 587 -37.71 -24.56 -26.27
N ALA A 588 -37.67 -25.78 -26.80
CA ALA A 588 -36.44 -26.36 -27.34
C ALA A 588 -36.34 -25.95 -28.81
N LEU A 589 -35.28 -25.23 -29.18
CA LEU A 589 -34.96 -24.97 -30.58
C LEU A 589 -34.27 -26.22 -31.15
N PRO A 590 -34.69 -26.73 -32.33
CA PRO A 590 -33.97 -27.83 -32.97
C PRO A 590 -32.57 -27.37 -33.36
N MET A 591 -31.56 -28.10 -32.89
CA MET A 591 -30.17 -27.91 -33.32
C MET A 591 -30.01 -28.55 -34.71
N ILE A 592 -29.90 -27.73 -35.76
CA ILE A 592 -29.56 -28.22 -37.10
C ILE A 592 -28.03 -28.31 -37.18
N LEU A 593 -27.50 -29.53 -37.07
CA LEU A 593 -26.10 -29.80 -37.41
C LEU A 593 -26.00 -29.90 -38.94
N ARG A 594 -25.21 -29.03 -39.56
CA ARG A 594 -24.77 -29.19 -40.95
C ARG A 594 -23.73 -30.31 -40.98
N HIS A 595 -24.00 -31.37 -41.72
CA HIS A 595 -23.01 -32.39 -42.08
C HIS A 595 -22.13 -31.90 -43.23
#